data_AF-A0A0A2JXR2-F1
#
_entry.id   AF-A0A0A2JXR2-F1
#
_cell.length_a   1.000
_cell.length_b   1.000
_cell.length_c   1.000
_cell.angle_alpha   90.00
_cell.angle_beta   90.00
_cell.angle_gamma   90.00
#
_symmetry.space_group_name_H-M   'P 1'
#
loop_
_entity.id
_entity.type
_entity.pdbx_description
1 polymer ?
#
loop_
_entity_poly.entity_id
_entity_poly.type
_entity_poly.pdbx_seq_one_letter_code
_entity_poly.pdbx_strand_id
1 'polypeptide(L)'
;MLAYLFIQLLAAPTLVQFGPHNREREREHNITSDTHIPSWGRVAIAKPRSGPLQNTDLRFRISQINAPDLVGPVVSLLLAVEALWQYVGTSASLARITSLDHAGLIDFRARFVEGDPRVVRAMREGLGASLNAVLDATAFAEGLMLVDRCIETMKDETVKAEVGAIAYEDL
;
A
#
# COMPACT_ATOMS: atom_id res chain seq x y z
N MET A 1 25.69 -32.51 8.77
CA MET A 1 24.65 -31.62 8.21
C MET A 1 24.48 -30.44 9.15
N LEU A 2 25.32 -29.42 8.95
CA LEU A 2 25.44 -28.23 9.80
C LEU A 2 25.77 -27.02 8.90
N ALA A 3 25.15 -25.88 9.25
CA ALA A 3 25.62 -24.51 9.11
C ALA A 3 25.74 -23.84 7.70
N TYR A 4 24.79 -22.95 7.40
CA TYR A 4 24.94 -21.48 7.27
C TYR A 4 26.23 -20.82 6.74
N LEU A 5 26.02 -19.75 5.95
CA LEU A 5 26.91 -18.61 5.62
C LEU A 5 28.13 -18.96 4.71
N PHE A 6 28.64 -18.16 3.78
CA PHE A 6 28.40 -16.82 3.24
C PHE A 6 29.48 -16.60 2.14
N ILE A 7 29.17 -15.80 1.11
CA ILE A 7 30.04 -14.90 0.32
C ILE A 7 31.31 -15.47 -0.38
N GLN A 8 31.38 -15.24 -1.70
CA GLN A 8 32.40 -14.49 -2.47
C GLN A 8 32.08 -14.76 -3.97
N LEU A 9 32.15 -13.85 -4.96
CA LEU A 9 33.25 -12.94 -5.22
C LEU A 9 32.94 -12.02 -6.45
N LEU A 10 33.24 -10.71 -6.28
CA LEU A 10 33.75 -9.73 -7.26
C LEU A 10 32.89 -9.23 -8.45
N ALA A 11 32.45 -7.97 -8.34
CA ALA A 11 33.18 -6.84 -8.96
C ALA A 11 32.80 -5.49 -8.30
N ALA A 12 33.81 -4.74 -7.87
CA ALA A 12 33.78 -3.31 -7.58
C ALA A 12 34.90 -2.67 -8.45
N PRO A 13 35.06 -1.33 -8.59
CA PRO A 13 34.26 -0.23 -8.04
C PRO A 13 33.92 0.89 -9.07
N THR A 14 32.88 1.68 -8.81
CA THR A 14 32.90 3.11 -9.18
C THR A 14 32.37 3.92 -8.01
N LEU A 15 33.26 4.73 -7.43
CA LEU A 15 32.98 5.68 -6.38
C LEU A 15 32.00 6.75 -6.89
N VAL A 16 30.79 6.78 -6.33
CA VAL A 16 30.02 8.02 -6.25
C VAL A 16 29.93 8.37 -4.77
N GLN A 17 30.69 9.39 -4.36
CA GLN A 17 30.51 10.04 -3.07
C GLN A 17 29.13 10.72 -3.04
N PHE A 18 28.10 9.99 -2.64
CA PHE A 18 26.85 10.60 -2.21
C PHE A 18 27.03 11.10 -0.78
N GLY A 19 27.32 12.39 -0.65
CA GLY A 19 27.46 13.06 0.64
C GLY A 19 26.17 12.93 1.48
N PRO A 20 26.27 12.62 2.79
CA PRO A 20 25.10 12.53 3.69
C PRO A 20 24.41 13.89 3.91
N HIS A 21 25.05 14.99 3.54
CA HIS A 21 24.56 16.35 3.81
C HIS A 21 23.26 16.74 3.10
N ASN A 22 22.98 16.19 1.91
CA ASN A 22 21.72 16.50 1.22
C ASN A 22 20.52 15.77 1.84
N ARG A 23 20.73 14.56 2.37
CA ARG A 23 19.68 13.79 3.06
C ARG A 23 19.28 14.42 4.39
N GLU A 24 20.26 14.91 5.16
CA GLU A 24 19.98 15.58 6.43
C GLU A 24 19.28 16.92 6.18
N ARG A 25 19.70 17.69 5.15
CA ARG A 25 19.01 18.93 4.76
C ARG A 25 17.58 18.71 4.26
N GLU A 26 17.32 17.64 3.50
CA GLU A 26 15.95 17.25 3.12
C GLU A 26 15.10 16.85 4.32
N ARG A 27 15.69 16.17 5.32
CA ARG A 27 15.00 15.86 6.58
C ARG A 27 14.69 17.12 7.37
N GLU A 28 15.65 18.03 7.51
CA GLU A 28 15.49 19.31 8.20
C GLU A 28 14.44 20.18 7.53
N HIS A 29 14.40 20.22 6.19
CA HIS A 29 13.34 20.92 5.45
C HIS A 29 11.96 20.29 5.65
N ASN A 30 11.84 18.95 5.60
CA ASN A 30 10.57 18.27 5.83
C ASN A 30 10.06 18.41 7.28
N ILE A 31 10.95 18.63 8.25
CA ILE A 31 10.58 18.89 9.66
C ILE A 31 10.14 20.34 9.87
N THR A 32 10.67 21.29 9.09
CA THR A 32 10.39 22.73 9.24
C THR A 32 9.32 23.28 8.30
N SER A 33 9.04 22.60 7.18
CA SER A 33 7.87 22.91 6.37
C SER A 33 6.63 22.32 7.03
N ASP A 34 5.82 23.18 7.64
CA ASP A 34 4.44 22.89 8.03
C ASP A 34 3.55 22.74 6.78
N THR A 35 3.92 21.80 5.91
CA THR A 35 3.09 21.27 4.84
C THR A 35 2.77 19.85 5.23
N HIS A 36 1.79 19.71 6.12
CA HIS A 36 1.27 18.43 6.61
C HIS A 36 0.55 17.60 5.51
N ILE A 37 0.84 17.88 4.24
CA ILE A 37 0.39 17.16 3.06
C ILE A 37 1.54 16.22 2.68
N PRO A 38 1.40 14.91 2.87
CA PRO A 38 2.44 13.98 2.45
C PRO A 38 2.66 14.09 0.93
N SER A 39 3.90 13.97 0.47
CA SER A 39 4.20 13.92 -0.97
C SER A 39 3.67 12.60 -1.54
N TRP A 40 2.41 12.60 -1.97
CA TRP A 40 1.70 11.40 -2.42
C TRP A 40 2.43 10.65 -3.55
N GLY A 41 3.26 11.34 -4.35
CA GLY A 41 4.10 10.73 -5.39
C GLY A 41 5.11 9.69 -4.92
N ARG A 42 5.29 9.49 -3.60
CA ARG A 42 6.14 8.42 -3.02
C ARG A 42 5.35 7.28 -2.38
N VAL A 43 4.03 7.39 -2.30
CA VAL A 43 3.18 6.35 -1.71
C VAL A 43 2.88 5.32 -2.80
N ALA A 44 3.48 4.13 -2.68
CA ALA A 44 3.28 3.03 -3.61
C ALA A 44 2.81 1.78 -2.84
N ILE A 45 1.72 1.18 -3.32
CA ILE A 45 1.20 -0.08 -2.79
C ILE A 45 1.61 -1.21 -3.73
N ALA A 46 1.83 -2.38 -3.17
CA ALA A 46 2.16 -3.57 -3.95
C ALA A 46 1.02 -3.90 -4.93
N LYS A 47 1.38 -4.28 -6.15
CA LYS A 47 0.43 -4.86 -7.12
C LYS A 47 -0.07 -6.22 -6.61
N PRO A 48 -1.28 -6.63 -7.00
CA PRO A 48 -1.82 -7.93 -6.64
C PRO A 48 -0.90 -9.07 -7.10
N ARG A 49 -0.74 -10.06 -6.23
CA ARG A 49 0.05 -11.28 -6.48
C ARG A 49 -0.83 -12.47 -6.81
N SER A 50 -2.13 -12.38 -6.56
CA SER A 50 -3.08 -13.49 -6.67
C SER A 50 -3.60 -13.71 -8.08
N GLY A 51 -3.39 -12.79 -9.03
CA GLY A 51 -3.76 -13.03 -10.43
C GLY A 51 -3.55 -11.86 -11.40
N PRO A 52 -3.94 -12.05 -12.67
CA PRO A 52 -3.83 -11.06 -13.73
C PRO A 52 -4.98 -10.05 -13.70
N LEU A 53 -4.62 -8.77 -13.63
CA LEU A 53 -5.53 -7.64 -13.51
C LEU A 53 -6.62 -7.62 -14.59
N GLN A 54 -7.87 -7.40 -14.19
CA GLN A 54 -9.01 -7.21 -15.10
C GLN A 54 -9.29 -5.73 -15.33
N ASN A 55 -9.74 -5.38 -16.53
CA ASN A 55 -10.30 -4.06 -16.80
C ASN A 55 -11.77 -4.06 -16.39
N THR A 56 -12.11 -3.24 -15.39
CA THR A 56 -13.45 -3.10 -14.84
C THR A 56 -14.01 -1.71 -15.14
N ASP A 57 -15.33 -1.57 -15.09
CA ASP A 57 -15.99 -0.26 -15.20
C ASP A 57 -15.51 0.70 -14.10
N LEU A 58 -15.19 0.17 -12.91
CA LEU A 58 -14.61 0.94 -11.82
C LEU A 58 -13.22 1.49 -12.16
N ARG A 59 -12.33 0.69 -12.77
CA ARG A 59 -11.03 1.19 -13.27
C ARG A 59 -11.21 2.28 -14.31
N PHE A 60 -12.18 2.11 -15.20
CA PHE A 60 -12.48 3.13 -16.20
C PHE A 60 -12.91 4.43 -15.51
N ARG A 61 -13.86 4.39 -14.56
CA ARG A 61 -14.29 5.55 -13.77
C ARG A 61 -13.13 6.22 -13.03
N ILE A 62 -12.29 5.45 -12.33
CA ILE A 62 -11.10 5.96 -11.63
C ILE A 62 -10.16 6.71 -12.61
N SER A 63 -10.00 6.22 -13.84
CA SER A 63 -9.15 6.86 -14.84
C SER A 63 -9.69 8.18 -15.40
N GLN A 64 -11.00 8.44 -15.21
CA GLN A 64 -11.66 9.67 -15.68
C GLN A 64 -11.59 10.82 -14.66
N ILE A 65 -11.09 10.58 -13.43
CA ILE A 65 -10.94 11.63 -12.42
C ILE A 65 -10.03 12.74 -12.97
N ASN A 66 -10.58 13.94 -13.09
CA ASN A 66 -9.91 15.08 -13.73
C ASN A 66 -9.33 16.05 -12.68
N ALA A 67 -8.13 15.76 -12.16
CA ALA A 67 -7.43 16.60 -11.17
C ALA A 67 -5.91 16.75 -11.45
N PRO A 68 -5.49 17.61 -12.41
CA PRO A 68 -4.12 17.63 -12.96
C PRO A 68 -2.95 17.77 -11.96
N ASP A 69 -3.16 18.40 -10.80
CA ASP A 69 -2.09 18.65 -9.81
C ASP A 69 -1.99 17.58 -8.69
N LEU A 70 -3.01 16.70 -8.56
CA LEU A 70 -3.08 15.60 -7.58
C LEU A 70 -3.32 14.21 -8.24
N VAL A 71 -3.63 14.15 -9.54
CA VAL A 71 -4.13 12.97 -10.24
C VAL A 71 -3.15 11.82 -10.24
N GLY A 72 -1.87 12.05 -10.48
CA GLY A 72 -0.93 10.95 -10.67
C GLY A 72 -0.94 9.98 -9.47
N PRO A 73 -0.68 10.45 -8.25
CA PRO A 73 -0.61 9.58 -7.09
C PRO A 73 -1.96 9.04 -6.61
N VAL A 74 -3.00 9.86 -6.57
CA VAL A 74 -4.31 9.45 -6.02
C VAL A 74 -5.01 8.46 -6.96
N VAL A 75 -4.99 8.73 -8.27
CA VAL A 75 -5.52 7.80 -9.27
C VAL A 75 -4.70 6.51 -9.26
N SER A 76 -3.36 6.59 -9.14
CA SER A 76 -2.53 5.38 -9.02
C SER A 76 -2.84 4.56 -7.78
N LEU A 77 -3.10 5.23 -6.65
CA LEU A 77 -3.50 4.59 -5.40
C LEU A 77 -4.86 3.89 -5.55
N LEU A 78 -5.88 4.59 -6.06
CA LEU A 78 -7.20 4.01 -6.30
C LEU A 78 -7.14 2.83 -7.27
N LEU A 79 -6.37 2.93 -8.36
CA LEU A 79 -6.18 1.83 -9.31
C LEU A 79 -5.45 0.63 -8.70
N ALA A 80 -4.59 0.85 -7.69
CA ALA A 80 -3.91 -0.23 -6.97
C ALA A 80 -4.85 -0.89 -5.95
N VAL A 81 -5.62 -0.09 -5.21
CA VAL A 81 -6.64 -0.57 -4.25
C VAL A 81 -7.71 -1.37 -4.98
N GLU A 82 -8.22 -0.86 -6.11
CA GLU A 82 -9.18 -1.56 -6.95
C GLU A 82 -8.61 -2.88 -7.48
N ALA A 83 -7.36 -2.88 -7.93
CA ALA A 83 -6.71 -4.09 -8.42
C ALA A 83 -6.62 -5.16 -7.32
N LEU A 84 -6.37 -4.76 -6.06
CA LEU A 84 -6.33 -5.67 -4.92
C LEU A 84 -7.75 -6.15 -4.56
N TRP A 85 -8.73 -5.25 -4.58
CA TRP A 85 -10.15 -5.54 -4.33
C TRP A 85 -10.68 -6.64 -5.25
N GLN A 86 -10.31 -6.65 -6.54
CA GLN A 86 -10.68 -7.70 -7.50
C GLN A 86 -10.36 -9.13 -6.99
N TYR A 87 -9.36 -9.29 -6.13
CA TYR A 87 -8.94 -10.60 -5.60
C TYR A 87 -9.38 -10.87 -4.17
N VAL A 88 -9.37 -9.85 -3.32
CA VAL A 88 -9.63 -10.05 -1.88
C VAL A 88 -11.03 -9.63 -1.46
N GLY A 89 -11.70 -8.78 -2.25
CA GLY A 89 -12.94 -8.11 -1.85
C GLY A 89 -14.15 -9.00 -1.67
N THR A 90 -14.15 -10.17 -2.30
CA THR A 90 -15.22 -11.17 -2.14
C THR A 90 -15.01 -12.08 -0.93
N SER A 91 -13.90 -11.95 -0.20
CA SER A 91 -13.62 -12.77 0.97
C SER A 91 -14.33 -12.23 2.21
N ALA A 92 -15.25 -13.03 2.77
CA ALA A 92 -15.92 -12.75 4.05
C ALA A 92 -14.95 -12.51 5.23
N SER A 93 -13.68 -12.91 5.05
CA SER A 93 -12.65 -12.88 6.08
C SER A 93 -11.73 -11.67 5.99
N LEU A 94 -11.89 -10.86 4.93
CA LEU A 94 -11.15 -9.60 4.74
C LEU A 94 -11.45 -8.61 5.87
N ALA A 95 -12.67 -8.63 6.41
CA ALA A 95 -13.14 -7.73 7.47
C ALA A 95 -12.21 -7.68 8.69
N ARG A 96 -11.55 -8.81 9.03
CA ARG A 96 -10.64 -8.86 10.18
C ARG A 96 -9.36 -8.05 9.97
N ILE A 97 -8.86 -8.01 8.74
CA ILE A 97 -7.60 -7.32 8.41
C ILE A 97 -7.88 -5.84 8.16
N THR A 98 -8.96 -5.54 7.45
CA THR A 98 -9.35 -4.15 7.16
C THR A 98 -9.87 -3.41 8.40
N SER A 99 -10.27 -4.11 9.46
CA SER A 99 -10.61 -3.49 10.75
C SER A 99 -9.40 -3.16 11.63
N LEU A 100 -8.18 -3.57 11.25
CA LEU A 100 -6.98 -3.25 12.03
C LEU A 100 -6.58 -1.80 11.80
N ASP A 101 -6.15 -1.13 12.87
CA ASP A 101 -5.47 0.14 12.75
C ASP A 101 -4.03 -0.05 12.23
N HIS A 102 -3.31 1.05 12.03
CA HIS A 102 -1.98 1.01 11.41
C HIS A 102 -1.00 0.17 12.24
N ALA A 103 -1.04 0.34 13.56
CA ALA A 103 -0.18 -0.41 14.48
C ALA A 103 -0.54 -1.89 14.49
N GLY A 104 -1.83 -2.23 14.52
CA GLY A 104 -2.34 -3.59 14.44
C GLY A 104 -1.94 -4.28 13.14
N LEU A 105 -1.96 -3.56 12.01
CA LEU A 105 -1.56 -4.10 10.72
C LEU A 105 -0.05 -4.37 10.63
N ILE A 106 0.78 -3.50 11.23
CA ILE A 106 2.23 -3.71 11.35
C ILE A 106 2.54 -4.92 12.22
N ASP A 107 1.94 -5.01 13.42
CA ASP A 107 2.14 -6.14 14.34
C ASP A 107 1.65 -7.45 13.70
N PHE A 108 0.49 -7.41 13.06
CA PHE A 108 -0.05 -8.53 12.30
C PHE A 108 0.93 -9.01 11.22
N ARG A 109 1.44 -8.09 10.40
CA ARG A 109 2.39 -8.42 9.32
C ARG A 109 3.70 -9.00 9.88
N ALA A 110 4.23 -8.45 10.96
CA ALA A 110 5.43 -8.95 11.61
C ALA A 110 5.25 -10.40 12.07
N ARG A 111 4.19 -10.68 12.84
CA ARG A 111 3.87 -12.03 13.34
C ARG A 111 3.58 -13.01 12.21
N PHE A 112 2.95 -12.57 11.12
CA PHE A 112 2.72 -13.41 9.96
C PHE A 112 4.03 -13.80 9.26
N VAL A 113 4.95 -12.84 9.07
CA VAL A 113 6.28 -13.09 8.48
C VAL A 113 7.12 -14.00 9.37
N GLU A 114 7.01 -13.86 10.69
CA GLU A 114 7.67 -14.73 11.67
C GLU A 114 7.04 -16.13 11.77
N GLY A 115 5.87 -16.33 11.15
CA GLY A 115 5.20 -17.62 11.10
C GLY A 115 4.47 -17.99 12.40
N ASP A 116 3.97 -17.00 13.15
CA ASP A 116 3.15 -17.24 14.35
C ASP A 116 1.99 -18.21 14.02
N PRO A 117 1.91 -19.39 14.67
CA PRO A 117 0.93 -20.41 14.33
C PRO A 117 -0.53 -19.96 14.46
N ARG A 118 -0.83 -19.03 15.38
CA ARG A 118 -2.18 -18.50 15.58
C ARG A 118 -2.55 -17.55 14.44
N VAL A 119 -1.62 -16.68 14.05
CA VAL A 119 -1.82 -15.74 12.94
C VAL A 119 -1.95 -16.50 11.63
N VAL A 120 -1.03 -17.43 11.34
CA VAL A 120 -1.08 -18.26 10.12
C VAL A 120 -2.36 -19.08 10.05
N ARG A 121 -2.84 -19.65 11.18
CA ARG A 121 -4.11 -20.39 11.22
C ARG A 121 -5.30 -19.49 10.94
N ALA A 122 -5.42 -18.37 11.66
CA ALA A 122 -6.51 -17.41 11.47
C ALA A 122 -6.61 -16.93 10.01
N MET A 123 -5.47 -16.81 9.35
CA MET A 123 -5.40 -16.40 7.95
C MET A 123 -5.84 -17.48 6.97
N ARG A 124 -5.48 -18.74 7.24
CA ARG A 124 -5.93 -19.87 6.43
C ARG A 124 -7.42 -20.12 6.55
N GLU A 125 -7.97 -19.96 7.76
CA GLU A 125 -9.41 -20.00 7.99
C GLU A 125 -10.14 -18.87 7.26
N GLY A 126 -9.45 -17.73 7.11
CA GLY A 126 -10.02 -16.54 6.52
C GLY A 126 -9.94 -16.47 5.00
N LEU A 127 -8.73 -16.26 4.50
CA LEU A 127 -8.41 -15.96 3.09
C LEU A 127 -8.01 -17.21 2.31
N GLY A 128 -8.14 -18.39 2.92
CA GLY A 128 -7.71 -19.67 2.37
C GLY A 128 -6.20 -19.91 2.50
N ALA A 129 -5.72 -21.00 1.91
CA ALA A 129 -4.34 -21.43 2.06
C ALA A 129 -3.29 -20.58 1.28
N SER A 130 -3.74 -19.61 0.49
CA SER A 130 -2.87 -18.83 -0.39
C SER A 130 -2.14 -17.72 0.38
N LEU A 131 -0.81 -17.85 0.49
CA LEU A 131 0.07 -16.79 1.00
C LEU A 131 -0.09 -15.48 0.21
N ASN A 132 -0.31 -15.56 -1.10
CA ASN A 132 -0.50 -14.36 -1.93
C ASN A 132 -1.79 -13.62 -1.58
N ALA A 133 -2.87 -14.34 -1.25
CA ALA A 133 -4.14 -13.72 -0.85
C ALA A 133 -3.99 -12.95 0.48
N VAL A 134 -3.19 -13.49 1.41
CA VAL A 134 -2.83 -12.81 2.66
C VAL A 134 -2.09 -11.50 2.41
N LEU A 135 -1.06 -11.55 1.56
CA LEU A 135 -0.24 -10.38 1.25
C LEU A 135 -1.07 -9.32 0.51
N ASP A 136 -1.93 -9.74 -0.42
CA ASP A 136 -2.82 -8.84 -1.15
C ASP A 136 -3.86 -8.21 -0.22
N ALA A 137 -4.40 -8.96 0.75
CA ALA A 137 -5.36 -8.43 1.73
C ALA A 137 -4.72 -7.43 2.69
N THR A 138 -3.46 -7.68 3.09
CA THR A 138 -2.69 -6.74 3.91
C THR A 138 -2.41 -5.45 3.14
N ALA A 139 -1.96 -5.57 1.88
CA ALA A 139 -1.72 -4.42 1.00
C ALA A 139 -3.02 -3.64 0.73
N PHE A 140 -4.15 -4.33 0.61
CA PHE A 140 -5.47 -3.71 0.45
C PHE A 140 -5.83 -2.87 1.68
N ALA A 141 -5.70 -3.43 2.89
CA ALA A 141 -5.95 -2.70 4.13
C ALA A 141 -5.03 -1.48 4.28
N GLU A 142 -3.72 -1.62 3.99
CA GLU A 142 -2.79 -0.48 3.95
C GLU A 142 -3.27 0.60 2.96
N GLY A 143 -3.83 0.17 1.83
CA GLY A 143 -4.33 1.07 0.80
C GLY A 143 -5.59 1.84 1.17
N LEU A 144 -6.54 1.20 1.82
CA LEU A 144 -7.72 1.91 2.34
C LEU A 144 -7.32 3.02 3.31
N MET A 145 -6.39 2.73 4.23
CA MET A 145 -5.88 3.74 5.18
C MET A 145 -5.21 4.93 4.48
N LEU A 146 -4.48 4.66 3.40
CA LEU A 146 -3.85 5.71 2.60
C LEU A 146 -4.87 6.53 1.79
N VAL A 147 -5.94 5.89 1.31
CA VAL A 147 -7.06 6.57 0.64
C VAL A 147 -7.79 7.47 1.63
N ASP A 148 -8.10 6.99 2.84
CA ASP A 148 -8.71 7.81 3.90
C ASP A 148 -7.84 9.01 4.22
N ARG A 149 -6.53 8.80 4.42
CA ARG A 149 -5.60 9.91 4.68
C ARG A 149 -5.49 10.88 3.49
N CYS A 150 -5.63 10.39 2.26
CA CYS A 150 -5.67 11.22 1.08
C CYS A 150 -6.91 12.11 1.06
N ILE A 151 -8.09 11.55 1.31
CA ILE A 151 -9.36 12.28 1.39
C ILE A 151 -9.30 13.34 2.50
N GLU A 152 -8.78 12.99 3.68
CA GLU A 152 -8.64 13.93 4.81
C GLU A 152 -7.74 15.13 4.49
N THR A 153 -6.66 14.92 3.74
CA THR A 153 -5.65 15.95 3.47
C THR A 153 -5.87 16.69 2.15
N MET A 154 -6.86 16.27 1.36
CA MET A 154 -7.21 16.88 0.08
C MET A 154 -7.90 18.23 0.29
N LYS A 155 -7.38 19.26 -0.39
CA LYS A 155 -7.93 20.63 -0.34
C LYS A 155 -9.01 20.90 -1.39
N ASP A 156 -8.98 20.16 -2.50
CA ASP A 156 -9.98 20.29 -3.55
C ASP A 156 -11.23 19.48 -3.16
N GLU A 157 -12.28 20.18 -2.74
CA GLU A 157 -13.53 19.55 -2.31
C GLU A 157 -14.27 18.82 -3.44
N THR A 158 -14.06 19.21 -4.70
CA THR A 158 -14.68 18.53 -5.85
C THR A 158 -14.05 17.17 -6.05
N VAL A 159 -12.71 17.13 -6.07
CA VAL A 159 -11.94 15.90 -6.23
C VAL A 159 -12.13 15.00 -5.02
N LYS A 160 -12.21 15.59 -3.82
CA LYS A 160 -12.45 14.85 -2.57
C LYS A 160 -13.81 14.16 -2.59
N ALA A 161 -14.86 14.83 -3.08
CA ALA A 161 -16.17 14.22 -3.25
C ALA A 161 -16.15 13.07 -4.27
N GLU A 162 -15.47 13.25 -5.40
CA GLU A 162 -15.35 12.22 -6.45
C GLU A 162 -14.57 10.98 -5.95
N VAL A 163 -13.43 11.19 -5.30
CA VAL A 163 -12.62 10.13 -4.70
C VAL A 163 -13.36 9.44 -3.56
N GLY A 164 -14.10 10.18 -2.73
CA GLY A 164 -14.92 9.64 -1.66
C GLY A 164 -16.05 8.75 -2.17
N ALA A 165 -16.75 9.16 -3.23
CA ALA A 165 -17.78 8.34 -3.85
C ALA A 165 -17.22 6.98 -4.31
N ILE A 166 -16.06 6.98 -4.97
CA ILE A 166 -15.38 5.75 -5.40
C ILE A 166 -14.95 4.90 -4.20
N ALA A 167 -14.35 5.51 -3.18
CA ALA A 167 -13.77 4.80 -2.06
C ALA A 167 -14.81 4.15 -1.12
N TYR A 168 -15.99 4.75 -0.99
CA TYR A 168 -16.99 4.32 0.00
C TYR A 168 -18.22 3.64 -0.61
N GLU A 169 -18.49 3.84 -1.90
CA GLU A 169 -19.65 3.23 -2.57
C GLU A 169 -19.29 2.07 -3.48
N ASP A 170 -18.07 2.05 -4.05
CA ASP A 170 -17.67 1.09 -5.09
C ASP A 170 -16.56 0.10 -4.65
N LEU A 171 -15.85 0.37 -3.55
CA LEU A 171 -14.76 -0.43 -2.98
C LEU A 171 -15.14 -1.01 -1.61
#